data_AF-A0A833YIW1-F1
#
_entry.id   AF-A0A833YIW1-F1
#
_cell.length_a   1.000
_cell.length_b   1.000
_cell.length_c   1.000
_cell.angle_alpha   90.00
_cell.angle_beta   90.00
_cell.angle_gamma   90.00
#
_symmetry.space_group_name_H-M   'P 1'
#
loop_
_entity.id
_entity.type
_entity.pdbx_description
1 polymer ?
#
loop_
_entity_poly.entity_id
_entity_poly.type
_entity_poly.pdbx_seq_one_letter_code
_entity_poly.pdbx_strand_id
1 'polypeptide(L)'
;MRWSGRGTPGEGSPLLDPRVLPQVEVLEGKDAGKQGRVVQVIRQRNWVVLEGLNTVSEEWGWGHSGSLSYLSLSIKSSKGVRRLAEGIVRQLNLLFFSMGWMLRAVSKSPSHPLISDNPSSFGQHYRYVGRTKDHRGTMIPSEAPLLHNQVKLVDPVDRKPTEVEWRFTEAGERVRVSTRSGRIIPKPEFPRADGIVPETWIDGPKDTSVEDALERTYVPSLKTLEEEVMDAMGIQETRRHKKVYWY
;
A
#
# COMPACT_ATOMS: atom_id res chain seq x y z
N MET A 1 -29.88 -1.73 33.74
CA MET A 1 -28.51 -1.18 33.88
C MET A 1 -28.08 -0.61 32.54
N ARG A 2 -27.87 0.71 32.47
CA ARG A 2 -27.57 1.44 31.22
C ARG A 2 -26.05 1.45 31.04
N TRP A 3 -25.53 0.57 30.19
CA TRP A 3 -24.12 0.59 29.80
C TRP A 3 -23.89 1.75 28.84
N SER A 4 -23.42 2.89 29.38
CA SER A 4 -22.99 4.03 28.57
C SER A 4 -21.62 3.72 27.95
N GLY A 5 -21.58 3.73 26.61
CA GLY A 5 -20.37 3.52 25.82
C GLY A 5 -19.27 4.54 26.16
N ARG A 6 -18.27 4.09 26.90
CA ARG A 6 -16.92 4.66 26.82
C ARG A 6 -16.02 3.57 26.24
N GLY A 7 -15.64 3.75 24.98
CA GLY A 7 -14.57 2.98 24.37
C GLY A 7 -13.34 3.03 25.26
N THR A 8 -12.68 1.89 25.42
CA THR A 8 -11.45 1.75 26.19
C THR A 8 -10.35 2.67 25.65
N PRO A 9 -9.69 3.47 26.49
CA PRO A 9 -8.67 4.41 26.06
C PRO A 9 -7.43 3.62 25.59
N GLY A 10 -7.23 3.54 24.27
CA GLY A 10 -6.07 2.87 23.67
C GLY A 10 -6.37 2.11 22.38
N GLU A 11 -7.64 1.84 22.06
CA GLU A 11 -8.00 1.17 20.81
C GLU A 11 -8.38 2.19 19.74
N GLY A 12 -7.60 2.20 18.66
CA GLY A 12 -7.86 3.00 17.47
C GLY A 12 -9.20 2.67 16.81
N SER A 13 -9.61 3.52 15.86
CA SER A 13 -10.87 3.38 15.12
C SER A 13 -11.13 1.94 14.67
N PRO A 14 -12.36 1.41 14.77
CA PRO A 14 -12.72 0.10 14.24
C PRO A 14 -12.41 -0.03 12.73
N LEU A 15 -12.24 1.08 12.02
CA LEU A 15 -11.86 1.10 10.62
C LEU A 15 -10.36 0.84 10.37
N LEU A 16 -9.50 1.01 11.38
CA LEU A 16 -8.04 0.98 11.22
C LEU A 16 -7.41 -0.36 11.58
N ASP A 17 -8.20 -1.37 11.87
CA ASP A 17 -7.66 -2.71 12.07
C ASP A 17 -7.53 -3.41 10.69
N PRO A 18 -6.31 -3.79 10.25
CA PRO A 18 -6.08 -4.50 8.98
C PRO A 18 -6.89 -5.79 8.88
N ARG A 19 -7.28 -6.38 10.01
CA ARG A 19 -8.05 -7.60 10.07
C ARG A 19 -9.53 -7.37 9.75
N VAL A 20 -9.98 -6.13 9.65
CA VAL A 20 -11.36 -5.78 9.99
C VAL A 20 -12.20 -5.33 8.79
N LEU A 21 -11.63 -4.93 7.66
CA LEU A 21 -12.45 -4.32 6.60
C LEU A 21 -12.73 -5.26 5.40
N PRO A 22 -13.96 -5.81 5.26
CA PRO A 22 -14.32 -6.58 4.07
C PRO A 22 -14.58 -5.65 2.87
N GLN A 23 -15.42 -4.63 3.08
CA GLN A 23 -15.86 -3.70 2.06
C GLN A 23 -16.12 -2.34 2.70
N VAL A 24 -15.60 -1.29 2.07
CA VAL A 24 -15.80 0.09 2.50
C VAL A 24 -16.27 0.94 1.34
N GLU A 25 -16.95 2.03 1.67
CA GLU A 25 -17.38 3.06 0.73
C GLU A 25 -16.55 4.32 0.93
N VAL A 26 -16.12 4.93 -0.18
CA VAL A 26 -15.41 6.20 -0.18
C VAL A 26 -16.42 7.33 -0.01
N LEU A 27 -16.23 8.19 0.99
CA LEU A 27 -17.13 9.32 1.27
C LEU A 27 -16.78 10.55 0.44
N GLU A 28 -15.49 10.81 0.23
CA GLU A 28 -14.99 12.03 -0.40
C GLU A 28 -13.82 11.73 -1.35
N GLY A 29 -13.65 12.58 -2.36
CA GLY A 29 -12.62 12.44 -3.39
C GLY A 29 -13.17 12.02 -4.76
N LYS A 30 -12.27 11.68 -5.68
CA LYS A 30 -12.58 11.34 -7.09
C LYS A 30 -13.55 10.17 -7.22
N ASP A 31 -13.46 9.21 -6.31
CA ASP A 31 -14.22 7.96 -6.31
C ASP A 31 -15.30 7.91 -5.22
N ALA A 32 -15.79 9.07 -4.77
CA ALA A 32 -16.86 9.15 -3.76
C ALA A 32 -18.12 8.36 -4.17
N GLY A 33 -18.71 7.65 -3.22
CA GLY A 33 -19.86 6.75 -3.40
C GLY A 33 -19.52 5.38 -3.98
N LYS A 34 -18.27 5.14 -4.42
CA LYS A 34 -17.84 3.81 -4.86
C LYS A 34 -17.45 2.96 -3.66
N GLN A 35 -17.73 1.66 -3.78
CA GLN A 35 -17.38 0.66 -2.78
C GLN A 35 -16.19 -0.16 -3.26
N GLY A 36 -15.27 -0.44 -2.35
CA GLY A 36 -14.05 -1.20 -2.64
C GLY A 36 -13.65 -2.10 -1.49
N ARG A 37 -12.87 -3.14 -1.84
CA ARG A 37 -12.21 -4.00 -0.88
C ARG A 37 -10.94 -3.31 -0.37
N VAL A 38 -10.66 -3.48 0.92
CA VAL A 38 -9.40 -3.00 1.50
C VAL A 38 -8.28 -3.98 1.20
N VAL A 39 -7.23 -3.50 0.53
CA VAL A 39 -6.03 -4.29 0.21
C VAL A 39 -5.00 -4.16 1.33
N GLN A 40 -4.80 -2.94 1.82
CA GLN A 40 -3.77 -2.65 2.80
C GLN A 40 -4.25 -1.60 3.80
N VAL A 41 -3.88 -1.78 5.07
CA VAL A 41 -4.07 -0.78 6.13
C VAL A 41 -2.72 -0.43 6.72
N ILE A 42 -2.39 0.86 6.73
CA ILE A 42 -1.16 1.41 7.28
C ILE A 42 -1.51 2.15 8.57
N ARG A 43 -1.42 1.41 9.69
CA ARG A 43 -1.87 1.88 11.02
C ARG A 43 -1.14 3.13 11.50
N GLN A 44 0.17 3.25 11.24
CA GLN A 44 0.99 4.37 11.71
C GLN A 44 0.52 5.74 11.19
N ARG A 45 -0.11 5.76 10.01
CA ARG A 45 -0.58 6.99 9.35
C ARG A 45 -2.10 7.05 9.22
N ASN A 46 -2.82 6.08 9.82
CA ASN A 46 -4.26 5.92 9.70
C ASN A 46 -4.75 5.89 8.24
N TRP A 47 -3.98 5.22 7.37
CA TRP A 47 -4.24 5.10 5.94
C TRP A 47 -4.82 3.74 5.58
N VAL A 48 -5.69 3.75 4.57
CA VAL A 48 -6.36 2.58 3.99
C VAL A 48 -6.22 2.65 2.48
N VAL A 49 -5.79 1.55 1.86
CA VAL A 49 -5.67 1.41 0.40
C VAL A 49 -6.77 0.49 -0.09
N LEU A 50 -7.50 0.92 -1.11
CA LEU A 50 -8.63 0.21 -1.69
C LEU A 50 -8.27 -0.35 -3.05
N GLU A 51 -8.76 -1.54 -3.35
CA GLU A 51 -8.50 -2.23 -4.62
C GLU A 51 -9.09 -1.43 -5.78
N GLY A 52 -8.23 -0.96 -6.70
CA GLY A 52 -8.62 -0.26 -7.92
C GLY A 52 -9.30 1.10 -7.73
N LEU A 53 -9.45 1.59 -6.49
CA LEU A 53 -10.08 2.88 -6.18
C LEU A 53 -9.04 3.91 -5.73
N ASN A 54 -9.39 5.19 -5.90
CA ASN A 54 -8.48 6.31 -5.70
C ASN A 54 -7.20 6.13 -6.52
N THR A 55 -7.37 5.62 -7.76
CA THR A 55 -6.28 5.39 -8.69
C THR A 55 -5.95 6.66 -9.46
N VAL A 56 -4.65 6.89 -9.59
CA VAL A 56 -4.12 8.01 -10.37
C VAL A 56 -3.76 7.49 -11.76
N SER A 57 -4.42 8.03 -12.78
CA SER A 57 -4.15 7.77 -14.20
C SER A 57 -3.89 9.11 -14.91
N GLU A 58 -2.93 9.16 -15.82
CA GLU A 58 -2.80 10.29 -16.75
C GLU A 58 -3.73 10.07 -17.96
N GLU A 59 -4.70 10.96 -18.18
CA GLU A 59 -5.38 11.10 -19.46
C GLU A 59 -4.50 11.94 -20.40
N TRP A 60 -4.14 11.38 -21.55
CA TRP A 60 -3.53 12.15 -22.63
C TRP A 60 -4.55 13.13 -23.21
N GLY A 61 -4.44 14.39 -22.83
CA GLY A 61 -5.25 15.50 -23.35
C GLY A 61 -4.42 16.73 -23.68
N TRP A 62 -3.69 16.69 -24.80
CA TRP A 62 -3.19 17.82 -25.61
C TRP A 62 -2.99 19.17 -24.91
N GLY A 63 -1.79 19.39 -24.39
CA GLY A 63 -1.24 20.71 -24.10
C GLY A 63 -0.20 21.15 -25.12
N HIS A 64 -0.48 21.06 -26.42
CA HIS A 64 0.30 21.81 -27.41
C HIS A 64 -0.13 23.27 -27.37
N SER A 65 0.40 24.02 -26.39
CA SER A 65 0.47 25.47 -26.50
C SER A 65 1.43 25.84 -27.62
N GLY A 66 0.88 26.30 -28.75
CA GLY A 66 1.58 27.08 -29.75
C GLY A 66 2.31 26.31 -30.85
N SER A 67 1.61 26.02 -31.95
CA SER A 67 2.22 25.87 -33.27
C SER A 67 1.17 26.17 -34.34
N LEU A 68 1.41 27.26 -35.06
CA LEU A 68 0.59 27.84 -36.12
C LEU A 68 0.24 26.83 -37.22
N SER A 69 -1.06 26.56 -37.40
CA SER A 69 -1.56 25.98 -38.64
C SER A 69 -2.03 27.10 -39.56
N TYR A 70 -1.34 27.23 -40.68
CA TYR A 70 -1.66 28.10 -41.80
C TYR A 70 -3.16 28.06 -42.17
N LEU A 71 -3.78 29.25 -42.26
CA LEU A 71 -4.95 29.43 -43.12
C LEU A 71 -4.54 29.14 -44.56
N SER A 72 -5.09 28.07 -45.15
CA SER A 72 -5.03 27.86 -46.60
C SER A 72 -5.90 28.91 -47.28
N LEU A 73 -5.31 30.03 -47.71
CA LEU A 73 -5.93 30.93 -48.66
C LEU A 73 -5.97 30.25 -50.04
N SER A 74 -7.18 29.91 -50.49
CA SER A 74 -7.44 29.57 -51.89
C SER A 74 -7.33 30.83 -52.74
N ILE A 75 -6.16 31.07 -53.34
CA ILE A 75 -5.98 32.08 -54.40
C ILE A 75 -5.91 31.35 -55.74
N LYS A 76 -6.96 31.56 -56.55
CA LYS A 76 -7.00 31.19 -57.96
C LYS A 76 -5.95 31.98 -58.74
N SER A 77 -5.20 31.27 -59.58
CA SER A 77 -4.69 31.68 -60.90
C SER A 77 -4.05 33.07 -61.06
N SER A 78 -2.73 33.10 -61.21
CA SER A 78 -2.07 33.58 -62.44
C SER A 78 -0.54 33.50 -62.30
N LYS A 79 0.14 33.19 -63.41
CA LYS A 79 1.59 32.99 -63.47
C LYS A 79 2.30 34.34 -63.33
N GLY A 80 2.84 34.67 -62.15
CA GLY A 80 3.58 35.94 -62.01
C GLY A 80 4.24 36.27 -60.68
N VAL A 81 3.92 35.59 -59.56
CA VAL A 81 4.46 36.00 -58.24
C VAL A 81 4.93 34.78 -57.44
N ARG A 82 6.06 34.19 -57.85
CA ARG A 82 6.72 33.07 -57.14
C ARG A 82 8.18 33.34 -56.73
N ARG A 83 8.70 34.56 -56.87
CA ARG A 83 10.11 34.86 -56.55
C ARG A 83 10.36 35.79 -55.37
N LEU A 84 9.32 36.22 -54.65
CA LEU A 84 9.48 37.10 -53.47
C LEU A 84 9.05 36.46 -52.13
N ALA A 85 8.30 35.35 -52.15
CA ALA A 85 7.79 34.72 -50.93
C ALA A 85 8.70 33.61 -50.34
N GLU A 86 9.69 33.11 -51.08
CA GLU A 86 10.62 32.08 -50.59
C GLU A 86 11.86 32.65 -49.86
N GLY A 87 12.09 33.97 -49.94
CA GLY A 87 13.23 34.64 -49.30
C GLY A 87 13.03 34.98 -47.82
N ILE A 88 11.79 35.25 -47.39
CA ILE A 88 11.50 35.73 -46.03
C ILE A 88 11.37 34.57 -45.03
N VAL A 89 10.91 33.39 -45.48
CA VAL A 89 10.75 32.20 -44.62
C VAL A 89 12.10 31.53 -44.28
N ARG A 90 13.16 31.78 -45.07
CA ARG A 90 14.52 31.29 -44.78
C ARG A 90 15.32 32.15 -43.80
N GLN A 91 15.02 33.45 -43.68
CA GLN A 91 15.73 34.37 -42.79
C GLN A 91 15.27 34.29 -41.32
N LEU A 92 14.01 33.94 -41.04
CA LEU A 92 13.52 33.82 -39.65
C LEU A 92 13.95 32.52 -38.94
N ASN A 93 14.28 31.45 -39.67
CA ASN A 93 14.63 30.16 -39.06
C ASN A 93 16.10 30.08 -38.57
N LEU A 94 16.96 31.02 -38.97
CA LEU A 94 18.36 31.10 -38.50
C LEU A 94 18.53 31.86 -37.17
N LEU A 95 17.59 32.75 -36.82
CA LEU A 95 17.64 33.48 -35.53
C LEU A 95 17.16 32.63 -34.35
N PHE A 96 16.32 31.63 -34.58
CA PHE A 96 15.84 30.71 -33.52
C PHE A 96 16.83 29.59 -33.18
N PHE A 97 17.77 29.26 -34.07
CA PHE A 97 18.76 28.20 -33.83
C PHE A 97 20.00 28.70 -33.03
N SER A 98 20.24 30.01 -32.98
CA SER A 98 21.37 30.60 -32.27
C SER A 98 21.09 30.85 -30.77
N MET A 99 19.84 31.13 -30.38
CA MET A 99 19.51 31.50 -28.99
C MET A 99 19.25 30.30 -28.06
N GLY A 100 18.96 29.11 -28.62
CA GLY A 100 18.65 27.88 -27.85
C GLY A 100 19.87 27.10 -27.37
N TRP A 101 21.08 27.43 -27.84
CA TRP A 101 22.33 26.74 -27.47
C TRP A 101 23.13 27.41 -26.35
N MET A 102 22.65 28.55 -25.80
CA MET A 102 23.37 29.30 -24.77
C MET A 102 22.91 29.01 -23.32
N LEU A 103 21.88 28.18 -23.12
CA LEU A 103 21.37 27.81 -21.78
C LEU A 103 21.52 26.30 -21.50
N ARG A 104 22.67 25.73 -21.91
CA ARG A 104 23.03 24.34 -21.55
C ARG A 104 24.51 24.19 -21.20
N ALA A 105 25.02 25.14 -20.42
CA ALA A 105 26.30 25.01 -19.76
C ALA A 105 26.22 25.71 -18.40
N VAL A 106 25.85 24.96 -17.35
CA VAL A 106 26.30 25.09 -15.96
C VAL A 106 25.66 23.95 -15.14
N SER A 107 26.45 23.40 -14.22
CA SER A 107 26.21 22.33 -13.24
C SER A 107 26.05 20.89 -13.75
N LYS A 108 27.19 20.19 -13.84
CA LYS A 108 27.27 18.76 -13.51
C LYS A 108 27.51 18.63 -12.00
N SER A 109 26.66 17.89 -11.31
CA SER A 109 26.98 17.25 -10.02
C SER A 109 26.07 16.02 -9.89
N PRO A 110 26.59 14.79 -9.68
CA PRO A 110 25.76 13.63 -9.40
C PRO A 110 25.44 13.61 -7.90
N SER A 111 24.27 14.08 -7.50
CA SER A 111 23.77 13.90 -6.14
C SER A 111 22.91 12.64 -6.07
N HIS A 112 23.21 11.80 -5.08
CA HIS A 112 22.39 10.69 -4.63
C HIS A 112 20.92 11.10 -4.44
N PRO A 113 19.92 10.23 -4.70
CA PRO A 113 18.56 10.53 -4.33
C PRO A 113 18.43 10.44 -2.80
N LEU A 114 18.58 11.59 -2.15
CA LEU A 114 18.04 11.82 -0.82
C LEU A 114 16.51 11.80 -0.94
N ILE A 115 15.89 10.95 -0.13
CA ILE A 115 14.44 10.93 0.09
C ILE A 115 14.08 12.30 0.68
N SER A 116 13.37 13.13 -0.08
CA SER A 116 12.94 14.44 0.39
C SER A 116 11.68 14.28 1.25
N ASP A 117 11.83 14.48 2.55
CA ASP A 117 10.72 14.67 3.49
C ASP A 117 10.08 16.05 3.26
N ASN A 118 8.95 16.08 2.53
CA ASN A 118 8.10 17.26 2.43
C ASN A 118 6.62 16.81 2.55
N PRO A 119 5.87 17.22 3.60
CA PRO A 119 4.57 16.64 3.91
C PRO A 119 3.37 17.23 3.15
N SER A 120 3.59 17.99 2.08
CA SER A 120 2.53 18.72 1.34
C SER A 120 2.52 18.49 -0.17
N SER A 121 3.16 17.43 -0.66
CA SER A 121 3.02 16.95 -2.04
C SER A 121 2.52 15.51 -2.01
N PHE A 122 1.20 15.31 -2.10
CA PHE A 122 0.62 14.02 -2.44
C PHE A 122 0.89 13.75 -3.92
N GLY A 123 2.15 13.47 -4.24
CA GLY A 123 2.64 13.21 -5.58
C GLY A 123 2.12 11.88 -6.09
N GLN A 124 1.08 11.92 -6.90
CA GLN A 124 0.83 11.06 -8.07
C GLN A 124 1.75 9.82 -8.16
N HIS A 125 1.25 8.66 -7.76
CA HIS A 125 2.01 7.40 -7.82
C HIS A 125 1.48 6.55 -8.96
N TYR A 126 2.06 6.67 -10.16
CA TYR A 126 2.05 5.59 -11.15
C TYR A 126 3.35 4.81 -11.00
N ARG A 127 3.30 3.50 -11.22
CA ARG A 127 4.52 2.69 -11.28
C ARG A 127 4.71 2.21 -12.71
N TYR A 128 5.85 2.57 -13.31
CA TYR A 128 6.30 1.93 -14.53
C TYR A 128 6.96 0.60 -14.17
N VAL A 129 6.47 -0.48 -14.78
CA VAL A 129 7.05 -1.81 -14.63
C VAL A 129 7.79 -2.18 -15.92
N GLY A 130 8.94 -2.83 -15.78
CA GLY A 130 9.72 -3.32 -16.90
C GLY A 130 10.45 -2.24 -17.72
N ARG A 131 10.62 -1.03 -17.20
CA ARG A 131 11.37 0.02 -17.89
C ARG A 131 12.84 -0.38 -17.99
N THR A 132 13.33 -0.53 -19.20
CA THR A 132 14.75 -0.73 -19.51
C THR A 132 15.26 0.46 -20.33
N LYS A 133 16.53 0.43 -20.75
CA LYS A 133 17.08 1.45 -21.65
C LYS A 133 16.35 1.51 -22.99
N ASP A 134 15.91 0.34 -23.48
CA ASP A 134 15.32 0.16 -24.81
C ASP A 134 13.79 0.07 -24.77
N HIS A 135 13.21 -0.33 -23.64
CA HIS A 135 11.77 -0.42 -23.45
C HIS A 135 11.27 0.66 -22.47
N ARG A 136 10.32 1.48 -22.93
CA ARG A 136 9.75 2.59 -22.13
C ARG A 136 8.96 2.11 -20.90
N GLY A 137 8.64 0.83 -20.81
CA GLY A 137 7.90 0.23 -19.70
C GLY A 137 6.40 0.36 -19.87
N THR A 138 5.66 -0.49 -19.16
CA THR A 138 4.20 -0.41 -19.08
C THR A 138 3.80 0.45 -17.89
N MET A 139 2.93 1.42 -18.12
CA MET A 139 2.34 2.23 -17.04
C MET A 139 1.23 1.44 -16.36
N ILE A 140 1.31 1.29 -15.05
CA ILE A 140 0.27 0.66 -14.24
C ILE A 140 -0.28 1.71 -13.27
N PRO A 141 -1.61 1.92 -13.22
CA PRO A 141 -2.22 2.78 -12.21
C PRO A 141 -1.96 2.16 -10.83
N SER A 142 -1.47 2.93 -9.88
CA SER A 142 -1.37 2.50 -8.47
C SER A 142 -2.40 3.24 -7.62
N GLU A 143 -2.89 2.55 -6.60
CA GLU A 143 -3.90 3.06 -5.69
C GLU A 143 -3.24 4.03 -4.69
N ALA A 144 -3.89 5.16 -4.44
CA ALA A 144 -3.43 6.11 -3.44
C ALA A 144 -4.15 5.84 -2.09
N PRO A 145 -3.43 5.94 -0.96
CA PRO A 145 -4.03 5.75 0.36
C PRO A 145 -5.09 6.82 0.65
N LEU A 146 -6.16 6.40 1.30
CA LEU A 146 -7.21 7.25 1.87
C LEU A 146 -7.09 7.27 3.39
N LEU A 147 -7.49 8.38 4.01
CA LEU A 147 -7.59 8.45 5.48
C LEU A 147 -8.83 7.69 5.96
N HIS A 148 -8.78 7.15 7.18
CA HIS A 148 -9.94 6.45 7.77
C HIS A 148 -11.23 7.26 7.82
N ASN A 149 -11.18 8.59 7.90
CA ASN A 149 -12.37 9.45 7.90
C ASN A 149 -13.00 9.60 6.51
N GLN A 150 -12.26 9.28 5.45
CA GLN A 150 -12.70 9.38 4.06
C GLN A 150 -13.39 8.09 3.58
N VAL A 151 -13.46 7.08 4.44
CA VAL A 151 -14.05 5.78 4.15
C VAL A 151 -14.98 5.34 5.28
N LYS A 152 -16.06 4.62 4.96
CA LYS A 152 -16.91 3.96 5.97
C LYS A 152 -17.14 2.51 5.64
N LEU A 153 -17.37 1.72 6.68
CA LEU A 153 -17.80 0.33 6.53
C LEU A 153 -19.16 0.27 5.85
N VAL A 154 -19.29 -0.69 4.93
CA VAL A 154 -20.54 -0.98 4.25
C VAL A 154 -21.29 -2.03 5.06
N ASP A 155 -22.58 -1.78 5.29
CA ASP A 155 -23.45 -2.75 5.93
C ASP A 155 -23.75 -3.92 4.96
N PRO A 156 -23.58 -5.19 5.37
CA PRO A 156 -23.79 -6.33 4.48
C PRO A 156 -25.23 -6.48 3.98
N VAL A 157 -26.22 -5.85 4.64
CA VAL A 157 -27.64 -6.01 4.30
C VAL A 157 -28.07 -5.09 3.18
N ASP A 158 -27.79 -3.80 3.35
CA ASP A 158 -28.34 -2.75 2.48
C ASP A 158 -27.28 -2.06 1.64
N ARG A 159 -26.02 -2.49 1.76
CA ARG A 159 -24.87 -1.97 1.03
C ARG A 159 -24.75 -0.45 1.13
N LYS A 160 -25.07 0.13 2.28
CA LYS A 160 -24.90 1.56 2.54
C LYS A 160 -23.82 1.79 3.59
N PRO A 161 -23.16 2.96 3.58
CA PRO A 161 -22.15 3.30 4.57
C PRO A 161 -22.79 3.39 5.95
N THR A 162 -22.17 2.79 6.96
CA THR A 162 -22.68 2.79 8.33
C THR A 162 -21.58 3.04 9.34
N GLU A 163 -21.96 3.66 10.45
CA GLU A 163 -21.15 3.68 11.66
C GLU A 163 -21.19 2.32 12.35
N VAL A 164 -20.10 2.00 13.05
CA VAL A 164 -19.90 0.69 13.66
C VAL A 164 -19.48 0.86 15.11
N GLU A 165 -20.15 0.10 15.98
CA GLU A 165 -19.85 0.00 17.40
C GLU A 165 -19.32 -1.40 17.73
N TRP A 166 -18.43 -1.47 18.70
CA TRP A 166 -18.01 -2.74 19.29
C TRP A 166 -19.05 -3.20 20.32
N ARG A 167 -19.50 -4.46 20.21
CA ARG A 167 -20.36 -5.13 21.17
C ARG A 167 -19.83 -6.53 21.48
N PHE A 168 -20.34 -7.15 22.54
CA PHE A 168 -20.04 -8.52 22.88
C PHE A 168 -21.27 -9.40 22.60
N THR A 169 -21.05 -10.58 22.02
CA THR A 169 -22.09 -11.60 21.90
C THR A 169 -22.32 -12.28 23.24
N GLU A 170 -23.37 -13.08 23.35
CA GLU A 170 -23.67 -13.89 24.54
C GLU A 170 -22.57 -14.91 24.83
N ALA A 171 -21.84 -15.35 23.78
CA ALA A 171 -20.67 -16.23 23.91
C ALA A 171 -19.41 -15.49 24.42
N GLY A 172 -19.49 -14.18 24.63
CA GLY A 172 -18.35 -13.35 25.06
C GLY A 172 -17.42 -12.92 23.92
N GLU A 173 -17.78 -13.20 22.66
CA GLU A 173 -16.97 -12.78 21.51
C GLU A 173 -17.20 -11.30 21.21
N ARG A 174 -16.10 -10.57 21.03
CA ARG A 174 -16.15 -9.17 20.64
C ARG A 174 -16.41 -9.05 19.15
N VAL A 175 -17.54 -8.45 18.79
CA VAL A 175 -18.01 -8.30 17.41
C VAL A 175 -18.31 -6.85 17.09
N ARG A 176 -18.27 -6.54 15.79
CA ARG A 176 -18.63 -5.23 15.25
C ARG A 176 -20.09 -5.26 14.86
N VAL A 177 -20.83 -4.25 15.31
CA VAL A 177 -22.25 -4.15 15.04
C VAL A 177 -22.52 -2.82 14.34
N SER A 178 -23.22 -2.89 13.22
CA SER A 178 -23.74 -1.70 12.54
C SER A 178 -24.71 -0.97 13.46
N THR A 179 -24.48 0.32 13.74
CA THR A 179 -25.38 1.11 14.59
C THR A 179 -26.77 1.22 13.97
N ARG A 180 -26.85 1.20 12.63
CA ARG A 180 -28.09 1.41 11.88
C ARG A 180 -28.94 0.14 11.76
N SER A 181 -28.34 -1.00 11.38
CA SER A 181 -29.08 -2.26 11.20
C SER A 181 -29.02 -3.19 12.42
N GLY A 182 -28.13 -2.92 13.37
CA GLY A 182 -27.87 -3.80 14.51
C GLY A 182 -27.22 -5.13 14.11
N ARG A 183 -26.83 -5.32 12.85
CA ARG A 183 -26.23 -6.57 12.37
C ARG A 183 -24.74 -6.63 12.63
N ILE A 184 -24.26 -7.85 12.85
CA ILE A 184 -22.84 -8.13 13.02
C ILE A 184 -22.14 -8.07 11.66
N ILE A 185 -21.05 -7.30 11.58
CA ILE A 185 -20.17 -7.25 10.41
C ILE A 185 -19.01 -8.23 10.67
N PRO A 186 -19.02 -9.43 10.05
CA PRO A 186 -18.01 -10.45 10.31
C PRO A 186 -16.64 -9.97 9.85
N LYS A 187 -15.61 -10.49 10.51
CA LYS A 187 -14.22 -10.25 10.13
C LYS A 187 -13.96 -10.98 8.80
N PRO A 188 -13.51 -10.32 7.73
CA PRO A 188 -13.13 -11.01 6.50
C PRO A 188 -11.96 -11.96 6.75
N GLU A 189 -11.96 -13.06 6.01
CA GLU A 189 -10.79 -13.92 5.90
C GLU A 189 -9.75 -13.23 5.02
N PHE A 190 -8.61 -12.92 5.63
CA PHE A 190 -7.44 -12.41 4.92
C PHE A 190 -6.38 -13.50 4.89
N PRO A 191 -5.71 -13.72 3.73
CA PRO A 191 -4.59 -14.64 3.68
C PRO A 191 -3.50 -14.18 4.66
N ARG A 192 -2.80 -15.15 5.24
CA ARG A 192 -1.68 -14.88 6.13
C ARG A 192 -0.56 -14.19 5.35
N ALA A 193 0.18 -13.30 6.02
CA ALA A 193 1.31 -12.60 5.40
C ALA A 193 2.39 -13.56 4.87
N ASP A 194 2.53 -14.72 5.51
CA ASP A 194 3.49 -15.78 5.15
C ASP A 194 3.13 -16.47 3.82
N GLY A 195 1.92 -16.24 3.28
CA GLY A 195 1.43 -16.87 2.05
C GLY A 195 1.05 -18.34 2.17
N ILE A 196 1.25 -18.94 3.35
CA ILE A 196 0.95 -20.34 3.62
C ILE A 196 -0.55 -20.48 3.92
N VAL A 197 -1.20 -21.37 3.18
CA VAL A 197 -2.58 -21.83 3.43
C VAL A 197 -2.50 -23.15 4.19
N PRO A 198 -2.86 -23.20 5.48
CA PRO A 198 -2.69 -24.41 6.30
C PRO A 198 -3.42 -25.63 5.74
N GLU A 199 -4.58 -25.44 5.12
CA GLU A 199 -5.40 -26.52 4.56
C GLU A 199 -4.72 -27.26 3.40
N THR A 200 -3.79 -26.61 2.70
CA THR A 200 -3.05 -27.18 1.57
C THR A 200 -1.60 -27.50 1.93
N TRP A 201 -1.25 -27.48 3.21
CA TRP A 201 0.10 -27.75 3.67
C TRP A 201 0.44 -29.24 3.52
N ILE A 202 1.64 -29.54 3.04
CA ILE A 202 2.18 -30.90 2.91
C ILE A 202 3.52 -30.92 3.63
N ASP A 203 3.64 -31.80 4.63
CA ASP A 203 4.85 -31.90 5.44
C ASP A 203 6.04 -32.33 4.58
N GLY A 204 7.12 -31.55 4.66
CA GLY A 204 8.39 -31.84 4.02
C GLY A 204 9.24 -32.82 4.84
N PRO A 205 10.42 -33.21 4.30
CA PRO A 205 11.30 -34.20 4.95
C PRO A 205 11.92 -33.72 6.27
N LYS A 206 11.81 -32.43 6.61
CA LYS A 206 12.34 -31.84 7.84
C LYS A 206 11.23 -31.26 8.73
N ASP A 207 9.97 -31.44 8.34
CA ASP A 207 8.84 -30.98 9.12
C ASP A 207 8.42 -32.08 10.09
N THR A 208 8.17 -31.71 11.34
CA THR A 208 7.75 -32.64 12.39
C THR A 208 6.25 -32.87 12.30
N SER A 209 5.80 -34.11 12.48
CA SER A 209 4.37 -34.43 12.47
C SER A 209 3.65 -33.73 13.63
N VAL A 210 2.35 -33.49 13.46
CA VAL A 210 1.52 -32.86 14.51
C VAL A 210 1.44 -33.76 15.75
N GLU A 211 1.46 -35.08 15.57
CA GLU A 211 1.38 -36.06 16.65
C GLU A 211 2.63 -36.00 17.53
N ASP A 212 3.83 -36.03 16.91
CA ASP A 212 5.10 -35.95 17.64
C ASP A 212 5.27 -34.59 18.33
N ALA A 213 4.83 -33.50 17.69
CA ALA A 213 4.95 -32.15 18.24
C ALA A 213 4.02 -31.88 19.43
N LEU A 214 2.85 -32.55 19.49
CA LEU A 214 1.89 -32.42 20.59
C LEU A 214 2.09 -33.47 21.68
N GLU A 215 3.02 -34.41 21.49
CA GLU A 215 3.33 -35.43 22.49
C GLU A 215 3.81 -34.77 23.79
N ARG A 216 3.09 -35.04 24.89
CA ARG A 216 3.45 -34.52 26.21
C ARG A 216 4.55 -35.37 26.84
N THR A 217 5.79 -35.06 26.51
CA THR A 217 6.99 -35.75 27.02
C THR A 217 7.55 -35.13 28.30
N TYR A 218 7.19 -33.88 28.61
CA TYR A 218 7.73 -33.18 29.79
C TYR A 218 7.16 -33.73 31.10
N VAL A 219 8.08 -34.16 31.99
CA VAL A 219 7.81 -34.55 33.36
C VAL A 219 8.39 -33.49 34.30
N PRO A 220 7.56 -32.80 35.11
CA PRO A 220 8.07 -31.78 36.01
C PRO A 220 8.94 -32.41 37.11
N SER A 221 10.17 -31.92 37.27
CA SER A 221 11.14 -32.37 38.26
C SER A 221 11.81 -31.18 38.96
N LEU A 222 12.54 -31.46 40.04
CA LEU A 222 13.36 -30.45 40.74
C LEU A 222 14.83 -30.43 40.27
N LYS A 223 15.17 -31.21 39.23
CA LYS A 223 16.50 -31.20 38.63
C LYS A 223 16.58 -30.14 37.54
N THR A 224 17.78 -29.66 37.26
CA THR A 224 17.99 -28.83 36.06
C THR A 224 18.11 -29.71 34.81
N LEU A 225 17.93 -29.12 33.63
CA LEU A 225 18.09 -29.82 32.37
C LEU A 225 19.49 -30.43 32.23
N GLU A 226 20.53 -29.72 32.68
CA GLU A 226 21.91 -30.18 32.63
C GLU A 226 22.12 -31.44 33.49
N GLU A 227 21.57 -31.45 34.71
CA GLU A 227 21.63 -32.60 35.61
C GLU A 227 20.90 -33.81 35.01
N GLU A 228 19.69 -33.63 34.48
CA GLU A 228 18.93 -34.71 33.85
C GLU A 228 19.62 -35.27 32.62
N VAL A 229 20.21 -34.41 31.79
CA VAL A 229 20.93 -34.81 30.58
C VAL A 229 22.24 -35.53 30.94
N MET A 230 22.95 -35.08 31.98
CA MET A 230 24.12 -35.79 32.48
C MET A 230 23.74 -37.19 32.98
N ASP A 231 22.67 -37.30 33.78
CA ASP A 231 22.16 -38.57 34.28
C ASP A 231 21.73 -39.50 33.13
N ALA A 232 20.99 -38.97 32.14
CA ALA A 232 20.49 -39.74 30.99
C ALA A 232 21.62 -40.23 30.07
N MET A 233 22.67 -39.43 29.89
CA MET A 233 23.86 -39.83 29.13
C MET A 233 24.88 -40.65 29.95
N GLY A 234 24.62 -40.87 31.24
CA GLY A 234 25.53 -41.60 32.14
C GLY A 234 26.85 -40.86 32.42
N ILE A 235 26.86 -39.54 32.27
CA ILE A 235 28.05 -38.70 32.49
C ILE A 235 28.21 -38.48 34.00
N GLN A 236 29.37 -38.87 34.55
CA GLN A 236 29.69 -38.69 35.96
C GLN A 236 30.78 -37.63 36.14
N GLU A 237 30.44 -36.49 36.74
CA GLU A 237 31.41 -35.46 37.13
C GLU A 237 31.78 -35.59 38.60
N THR A 238 33.03 -35.99 38.86
CA THR A 238 33.53 -36.20 40.23
C THR A 238 34.15 -34.94 40.84
N ARG A 239 34.49 -33.94 40.02
CA ARG A 239 35.11 -32.69 40.47
C ARG A 239 34.04 -31.74 41.03
N ARG A 240 34.40 -30.99 42.08
CA ARG A 240 33.54 -29.93 42.65
C ARG A 240 33.97 -28.56 42.18
N HIS A 241 33.02 -27.72 41.80
CA HIS A 241 33.28 -26.33 41.43
C HIS A 241 33.91 -25.56 42.61
N LYS A 242 35.00 -24.83 42.35
CA LYS A 242 35.69 -24.03 43.37
C LYS A 242 34.90 -22.76 43.68
N LYS A 243 35.02 -22.23 44.90
CA LYS A 243 34.36 -20.97 45.27
C LYS A 243 34.89 -19.83 44.41
N VAL A 244 33.97 -19.08 43.79
CA VAL A 244 34.25 -17.86 43.01
C VAL A 244 33.50 -16.69 43.62
N TYR A 245 34.02 -15.48 43.46
CA TYR A 245 33.39 -14.25 43.93
C TYR A 245 32.83 -13.47 42.74
N TRP A 246 31.61 -12.96 42.89
CA TRP A 246 30.94 -12.10 41.93
C TRP A 246 30.81 -10.71 42.57
N TYR A 247 31.23 -9.65 41.88
CA TYR A 247 31.26 -8.27 42.37
C TYR A 247 30.64 -7.32 41.36
#